data_AF-A0A7H1RNX3-F1
#
_entry.id   AF-A0A7H1RNX3-F1
#
_cell.length_a   1.000
_cell.length_b   1.000
_cell.length_c   1.000
_cell.angle_alpha   90.00
_cell.angle_beta   90.00
_cell.angle_gamma   90.00
#
_symmetry.space_group_name_H-M   'P 1'
#
loop_
_entity.id
_entity.type
_entity.pdbx_description
1 polymer ?
#
loop_
_entity_poly.entity_id
_entity_poly.type
_entity_poly.pdbx_seq_one_letter_code
_entity_poly.pdbx_strand_id
1 'polypeptide(L)'
;MNRNLDEALEDSFPASDPPAFTTSSTATAASDVLPASKDDAARDGRIHVYRIVEDRKSAQAFSGTDGVAEGRWTSRAGQVIYTSMSPAGAMLEFMAHLEGRTPEALVMAVASLPVDDVLVQAELLDDWDQRPYRAHVQAIGDAWRAAGKSLALRVPSALCPDECNILINPEHPHFAHLVVVRLHPVTVDERIRT
;
A
#
# COMPACT_ATOMS: atom_id res chain seq x y z
N MET A 1 -54.84 58.73 -23.89
CA MET A 1 -54.69 57.32 -24.33
C MET A 1 -54.58 56.47 -23.06
N ASN A 2 -55.47 55.47 -22.94
CA ASN A 2 -55.75 54.53 -21.85
C ASN A 2 -54.56 54.00 -21.00
N ARG A 3 -54.76 53.89 -19.65
CA ARG A 3 -54.87 52.69 -18.77
C ARG A 3 -53.55 51.93 -18.51
N ASN A 4 -53.15 51.45 -17.33
CA ASN A 4 -53.79 50.93 -16.11
C ASN A 4 -52.94 51.36 -14.87
N LEU A 5 -53.40 51.70 -13.67
CA LEU A 5 -54.31 51.06 -12.68
C LEU A 5 -53.85 49.68 -12.18
N ASP A 6 -53.54 49.68 -10.88
CA ASP A 6 -53.65 48.59 -9.91
C ASP A 6 -52.58 47.50 -9.83
N GLU A 7 -52.47 47.03 -8.58
CA GLU A 7 -51.69 45.93 -8.00
C GLU A 7 -50.24 46.24 -7.58
N ALA A 8 -49.82 46.04 -6.33
CA ALA A 8 -50.54 45.74 -5.09
C ALA A 8 -49.57 45.94 -3.91
N LEU A 9 -50.12 46.41 -2.79
CA LEU A 9 -49.72 46.11 -1.40
C LEU A 9 -48.42 46.72 -0.86
N GLU A 10 -48.61 47.88 -0.22
CA GLU A 10 -48.07 48.10 1.13
C GLU A 10 -48.43 46.91 2.04
N ASP A 11 -47.45 46.34 2.73
CA ASP A 11 -47.59 46.01 4.16
C ASP A 11 -46.23 45.66 4.78
N SER A 12 -45.73 46.61 5.56
CA SER A 12 -45.08 46.45 6.87
C SER A 12 -44.52 45.06 7.23
N PHE A 13 -43.19 44.94 7.23
CA PHE A 13 -42.50 44.14 8.25
C PHE A 13 -41.17 44.81 8.65
N PRO A 14 -41.02 45.29 9.89
CA PRO A 14 -39.71 45.70 10.40
C PRO A 14 -38.92 44.41 10.65
N ALA A 15 -37.93 44.12 9.81
CA ALA A 15 -36.93 43.11 10.14
C ALA A 15 -36.06 43.66 11.27
N SER A 16 -36.48 43.42 12.51
CA SER A 16 -35.60 43.45 13.66
C SER A 16 -34.67 42.26 13.52
N ASP A 17 -33.44 42.49 13.05
CA ASP A 17 -32.41 41.47 13.13
C ASP A 17 -32.21 41.10 14.61
N PRO A 18 -32.42 39.83 15.01
CA PRO A 18 -31.97 39.39 16.32
C PRO A 18 -30.45 39.49 16.35
N PRO A 19 -29.82 39.91 17.47
CA PRO A 19 -28.37 39.87 17.57
C PRO A 19 -27.92 38.43 17.37
N ALA A 20 -27.14 38.20 16.31
CA ALA A 20 -26.42 36.96 16.14
C ALA A 20 -25.46 36.81 17.32
N PHE A 21 -25.84 35.97 18.29
CA PHE A 21 -24.88 35.36 19.19
C PHE A 21 -23.97 34.49 18.32
N THR A 22 -22.90 35.11 17.84
CA THR A 22 -21.72 34.38 17.41
C THR A 22 -21.13 33.77 18.67
N THR A 23 -21.63 32.60 19.06
CA THR A 23 -20.75 31.67 19.74
C THR A 23 -19.61 31.44 18.78
N SER A 24 -18.46 32.03 19.10
CA SER A 24 -17.17 31.61 18.59
C SER A 24 -17.10 30.12 18.85
N SER A 25 -17.54 29.32 17.89
CA SER A 25 -17.11 27.95 17.74
C SER A 25 -15.61 28.06 17.53
N THR A 26 -14.86 27.98 18.63
CA THR A 26 -13.43 27.75 18.58
C THR A 26 -13.28 26.42 17.86
N ALA A 27 -13.07 26.49 16.54
CA ALA A 27 -12.37 25.44 15.84
C ALA A 27 -11.10 25.20 16.66
N THR A 28 -11.04 24.05 17.32
CA THR A 28 -9.81 23.58 17.93
C THR A 28 -8.74 23.71 16.86
N ALA A 29 -7.72 24.54 17.11
CA ALA A 29 -6.63 24.75 16.19
C ALA A 29 -6.13 23.38 15.74
N ALA A 30 -6.20 23.12 14.43
CA ALA A 30 -5.48 22.01 13.84
C ALA A 30 -4.01 22.23 14.22
N SER A 31 -3.47 21.33 15.03
CA SER A 31 -2.06 21.36 15.38
C SER A 31 -1.24 21.35 14.09
N ASP A 32 -0.37 22.35 13.88
CA ASP A 32 0.57 22.50 12.75
C ASP A 32 1.64 21.39 12.66
N VAL A 33 1.39 20.28 13.35
CA VAL A 33 2.21 19.09 13.34
C VAL A 33 1.25 17.96 13.06
N LEU A 34 1.16 17.55 11.80
CA LEU A 34 1.00 16.13 11.51
C LEU A 34 2.01 15.43 12.41
N PRO A 35 1.63 14.50 13.30
CA PRO A 35 2.62 13.59 13.82
C PRO A 35 3.24 12.98 12.57
N ALA A 36 4.50 13.35 12.28
CA ALA A 36 5.29 12.62 11.31
C ALA A 36 5.06 11.16 11.68
N SER A 37 4.59 10.36 10.74
CA SER A 37 4.56 8.91 10.89
C SER A 37 5.96 8.51 11.35
N LYS A 38 6.11 8.29 12.65
CA LYS A 38 7.39 8.03 13.32
C LYS A 38 7.71 6.54 13.35
N ASP A 39 7.02 5.80 12.50
CA ASP A 39 7.10 4.36 12.29
C ASP A 39 7.39 4.27 10.77
N ASP A 40 8.53 3.77 10.28
CA ASP A 40 9.11 2.46 10.56
C ASP A 40 10.62 2.33 10.22
N ALA A 41 11.33 3.43 9.99
CA ALA A 41 12.77 3.37 9.73
C ALA A 41 13.57 3.33 11.04
N ALA A 42 13.74 2.11 11.56
CA ALA A 42 14.84 1.63 12.39
C ALA A 42 15.24 2.47 13.63
N ARG A 43 14.52 2.29 14.75
CA ARG A 43 15.15 2.41 16.07
C ARG A 43 15.91 1.13 16.49
N ASP A 44 15.56 -0.01 15.87
CA ASP A 44 16.08 -1.35 16.24
C ASP A 44 16.77 -2.09 15.06
N GLY A 45 17.13 -1.41 13.97
CA GLY A 45 17.81 -2.05 12.82
C GLY A 45 16.93 -3.04 12.02
N ARG A 46 15.61 -2.87 12.06
CA ARG A 46 14.63 -3.70 11.34
C ARG A 46 13.80 -2.84 10.39
N ILE A 47 13.27 -3.47 9.35
CA ILE A 47 12.28 -2.88 8.44
C ILE A 47 10.97 -3.65 8.52
N HIS A 48 9.86 -2.96 8.25
CA HIS A 48 8.55 -3.59 8.08
C HIS A 48 8.24 -3.85 6.61
N VAL A 49 7.56 -4.98 6.38
CA VAL A 49 7.09 -5.39 5.05
C VAL A 49 5.63 -5.78 5.12
N TYR A 50 4.93 -5.51 4.02
CA TYR A 50 3.48 -5.54 3.94
C TYR A 50 3.03 -6.43 2.80
N ARG A 51 2.02 -7.27 3.05
CA ARG A 51 1.41 -8.14 2.04
C ARG A 51 -0.08 -8.27 2.29
N ILE A 52 -0.89 -8.14 1.24
CA ILE A 52 -2.33 -8.46 1.33
C ILE A 52 -2.56 -9.88 0.82
N VAL A 53 -3.31 -10.66 1.60
CA VAL A 53 -3.73 -12.02 1.23
C VAL A 53 -5.20 -12.23 1.58
N GLU A 54 -5.81 -13.24 0.98
CA GLU A 54 -7.12 -13.73 1.44
C GLU A 54 -7.01 -14.22 2.89
N ASP A 55 -8.04 -13.97 3.70
CA ASP A 55 -8.05 -14.33 5.12
C ASP A 55 -7.72 -15.82 5.38
N ARG A 56 -8.26 -16.72 4.55
CA ARG A 56 -7.97 -18.17 4.61
C ARG A 56 -6.47 -18.53 4.44
N LYS A 57 -5.66 -17.62 3.90
CA LYS A 57 -4.21 -17.78 3.69
C LYS A 57 -3.38 -16.95 4.69
N SER A 58 -4.00 -16.17 5.56
CA SER A 58 -3.32 -15.20 6.45
C SER A 58 -2.24 -15.85 7.32
N ALA A 59 -2.51 -17.02 7.90
CA ALA A 59 -1.54 -17.77 8.71
C ALA A 59 -0.29 -18.22 7.93
N GLN A 60 -0.39 -18.30 6.60
CA GLN A 60 0.68 -18.73 5.69
C GLN A 60 1.23 -17.58 4.85
N ALA A 61 0.85 -16.33 5.13
CA ALA A 61 1.19 -15.14 4.34
C ALA A 61 2.69 -14.91 4.14
N PHE A 62 3.54 -15.47 4.99
CA PHE A 62 5.00 -15.39 4.87
C PHE A 62 5.66 -16.77 4.93
N SER A 63 4.92 -17.86 4.68
CA SER A 63 5.48 -19.21 4.79
C SER A 63 6.21 -19.66 3.53
N GLY A 64 5.92 -19.02 2.38
CA GLY A 64 6.32 -19.58 1.10
C GLY A 64 5.60 -20.91 0.88
N THR A 65 4.27 -20.97 0.97
CA THR A 65 3.52 -22.16 0.57
C THR A 65 2.49 -21.86 -0.53
N ASP A 66 2.36 -20.59 -0.92
CA ASP A 66 1.38 -20.11 -1.89
C ASP A 66 1.65 -20.56 -3.35
N GLY A 67 2.58 -21.49 -3.54
CA GLY A 67 3.05 -21.97 -4.84
C GLY A 67 4.12 -21.06 -5.46
N VAL A 68 4.52 -21.44 -6.66
CA VAL A 68 5.49 -20.69 -7.48
C VAL A 68 4.70 -19.77 -8.42
N ALA A 69 4.63 -18.50 -8.06
CA ALA A 69 4.03 -17.47 -8.90
C ALA A 69 5.10 -16.79 -9.77
N GLU A 70 4.78 -16.58 -11.04
CA GLU A 70 5.58 -15.74 -11.91
C GLU A 70 5.37 -14.28 -11.54
N GLY A 71 6.47 -13.55 -11.34
CA GLY A 71 6.43 -12.12 -11.02
C GLY A 71 7.30 -11.33 -11.98
N ARG A 72 7.35 -10.02 -11.77
CA ARG A 72 8.22 -9.12 -12.54
C ARG A 72 9.69 -9.47 -12.38
N TRP A 73 10.09 -9.82 -11.15
CA TRP A 73 11.49 -9.99 -10.76
C TRP A 73 11.95 -11.45 -10.71
N THR A 74 11.03 -12.41 -10.79
CA THR A 74 11.34 -13.84 -10.66
C THR A 74 10.49 -14.66 -11.62
N SER A 75 11.10 -15.66 -12.24
CA SER A 75 10.36 -16.62 -13.06
C SER A 75 9.71 -17.69 -12.17
N ARG A 76 9.18 -18.76 -12.79
CA ARG A 76 8.68 -19.93 -12.05
C ARG A 76 9.79 -20.89 -11.60
N ALA A 77 11.03 -20.43 -11.53
CA ALA A 77 12.19 -21.25 -11.17
C ALA A 77 12.34 -21.52 -9.66
N GLY A 78 11.45 -20.98 -8.82
CA GLY A 78 11.39 -21.26 -7.40
C GLY A 78 10.59 -20.22 -6.64
N GLN A 79 10.56 -20.36 -5.33
CA GLN A 79 9.63 -19.64 -4.50
C GLN A 79 10.21 -18.34 -3.95
N VAL A 80 9.48 -17.26 -4.12
CA VAL A 80 9.80 -15.94 -3.59
C VAL A 80 8.51 -15.30 -3.09
N ILE A 81 8.56 -14.69 -1.91
CA ILE A 81 7.43 -13.96 -1.34
C ILE A 81 7.57 -12.50 -1.74
N TYR A 82 6.55 -11.97 -2.44
CA TYR A 82 6.48 -10.56 -2.81
C TYR A 82 5.77 -9.77 -1.72
N THR A 83 6.40 -8.67 -1.30
CA THR A 83 5.89 -7.74 -0.29
C THR A 83 6.21 -6.31 -0.70
N SER A 84 5.54 -5.34 -0.07
CA SER A 84 5.79 -3.91 -0.27
C SER A 84 6.38 -3.29 0.99
N MET A 85 7.09 -2.17 0.85
CA MET A 85 7.63 -1.42 2.00
C MET A 85 6.58 -0.53 2.69
N SER A 86 5.38 -0.40 2.13
CA SER A 86 4.27 0.37 2.71
C SER A 86 2.94 -0.41 2.63
N PRO A 87 1.98 -0.13 3.54
CA PRO A 87 0.61 -0.67 3.43
C PRO A 87 -0.09 -0.25 2.14
N ALA A 88 0.16 0.99 1.68
CA ALA A 88 -0.43 1.54 0.46
C ALA A 88 0.12 0.81 -0.79
N GLY A 89 1.42 0.56 -0.84
CA GLY A 89 2.06 -0.23 -1.89
C GLY A 89 1.53 -1.66 -1.94
N ALA A 90 1.33 -2.30 -0.79
CA ALA A 90 0.73 -3.64 -0.73
C ALA A 90 -0.70 -3.67 -1.27
N MET A 91 -1.49 -2.61 -1.01
CA MET A 91 -2.82 -2.43 -1.59
C MET A 91 -2.76 -2.21 -3.11
N LEU A 92 -1.84 -1.36 -3.58
CA LEU A 92 -1.67 -1.06 -5.00
C LEU A 92 -1.27 -2.31 -5.79
N GLU A 93 -0.30 -3.07 -5.29
CA GLU A 93 0.14 -4.33 -5.89
C GLU A 93 -0.98 -5.38 -5.90
N PHE A 94 -1.72 -5.52 -4.80
CA PHE A 94 -2.87 -6.42 -4.73
C PHE A 94 -3.93 -6.04 -5.77
N MET A 95 -4.28 -4.77 -5.87
CA MET A 95 -5.28 -4.27 -6.81
C MET A 95 -4.86 -4.43 -8.26
N ALA A 96 -3.58 -4.16 -8.59
CA ALA A 96 -3.07 -4.31 -9.94
C ALA A 96 -3.00 -5.77 -10.43
N HIS A 97 -2.96 -6.73 -9.50
CA HIS A 97 -2.97 -8.17 -9.79
C HIS A 97 -4.32 -8.85 -9.52
N LEU A 98 -5.32 -8.10 -9.04
CA LEU A 98 -6.64 -8.65 -8.76
C LEU A 98 -7.38 -8.91 -10.07
N GLU A 99 -7.57 -10.20 -10.38
CA GLU A 99 -8.42 -10.64 -11.49
C GLU A 99 -9.83 -10.94 -10.99
N GLY A 100 -10.85 -10.44 -11.70
CA GLY A 100 -12.24 -10.70 -11.34
C GLY A 100 -12.65 -9.95 -10.07
N ARG A 101 -13.47 -10.58 -9.21
CA ARG A 101 -14.09 -9.95 -8.02
C ARG A 101 -13.12 -9.88 -6.85
N THR A 102 -13.18 -8.79 -6.07
CA THR A 102 -12.49 -8.69 -4.78
C THR A 102 -12.97 -9.82 -3.85
N PRO A 103 -12.05 -10.58 -3.23
CA PRO A 103 -12.40 -11.53 -2.18
C PRO A 103 -13.14 -10.86 -1.02
N GLU A 104 -14.04 -11.59 -0.38
CA GLU A 104 -14.89 -11.07 0.70
C GLU A 104 -14.08 -10.71 1.96
N ALA A 105 -13.01 -11.45 2.23
CA ALA A 105 -12.18 -11.27 3.41
C ALA A 105 -10.70 -11.19 3.03
N LEU A 106 -10.10 -10.03 3.25
CA LEU A 106 -8.68 -9.75 3.04
C LEU A 106 -8.02 -9.41 4.35
N VAL A 107 -6.75 -9.79 4.46
CA VAL A 107 -5.89 -9.49 5.60
C VAL A 107 -4.65 -8.77 5.12
N MET A 108 -4.33 -7.67 5.79
CA MET A 108 -3.02 -7.05 5.75
C MET A 108 -2.09 -7.81 6.71
N ALA A 109 -1.11 -8.49 6.13
CA ALA A 109 -0.06 -9.17 6.85
C ALA A 109 1.18 -8.28 6.93
N VAL A 110 1.66 -8.05 8.14
CA VAL A 110 2.84 -7.23 8.44
C VAL A 110 3.90 -8.12 9.06
N ALA A 111 5.10 -8.11 8.50
CA ALA A 111 6.26 -8.75 9.09
C ALA A 111 7.40 -7.73 9.27
N SER A 112 8.43 -8.13 10.02
CA SER A 112 9.68 -7.40 10.14
C SER A 112 10.87 -8.31 9.88
N LEU A 113 11.94 -7.75 9.31
CA LEU A 113 13.23 -8.42 9.14
C LEU A 113 14.39 -7.44 9.41
N PRO A 114 15.60 -7.95 9.74
CA PRO A 114 16.78 -7.10 9.90
C PRO A 114 17.12 -6.34 8.61
N VAL A 115 17.55 -5.10 8.73
CA VAL A 115 17.97 -4.29 7.57
C VAL A 115 19.24 -4.86 6.91
N ASP A 116 20.15 -5.43 7.71
CA ASP A 116 21.41 -6.02 7.23
C ASP A 116 21.20 -7.28 6.37
N ASP A 117 20.01 -7.87 6.47
CA ASP A 117 19.58 -9.04 5.71
C ASP A 117 18.93 -8.65 4.35
N VAL A 118 18.96 -7.36 4.00
CA VAL A 118 18.36 -6.80 2.77
C VAL A 118 19.45 -6.30 1.82
N LEU A 119 19.51 -6.88 0.63
CA LEU A 119 20.27 -6.31 -0.48
C LEU A 119 19.41 -5.38 -1.31
N VAL A 120 20.03 -4.40 -1.97
CA VAL A 120 19.36 -3.44 -2.85
C VAL A 120 19.74 -3.73 -4.29
N GLN A 121 18.74 -3.90 -5.16
CA GLN A 121 18.97 -3.93 -6.60
C GLN A 121 19.16 -2.49 -7.11
N ALA A 122 20.41 -2.07 -7.21
CA ALA A 122 20.76 -0.70 -7.62
C ALA A 122 20.73 -0.50 -9.15
N GLU A 123 21.16 -1.51 -9.91
CA GLU A 123 21.23 -1.46 -11.36
C GLU A 123 19.92 -1.97 -11.97
N LEU A 124 19.24 -1.11 -12.72
CA LEU A 124 17.98 -1.41 -13.38
C LEU A 124 18.20 -1.43 -14.90
N LEU A 125 17.58 -2.40 -15.57
CA LEU A 125 17.60 -2.52 -17.03
C LEU A 125 16.52 -1.60 -17.62
N ASP A 126 16.75 -0.96 -18.76
CA ASP A 126 15.88 0.10 -19.30
C ASP A 126 14.38 -0.26 -19.45
N ASP A 127 14.04 -1.56 -19.54
CA ASP A 127 12.68 -2.06 -19.74
C ASP A 127 12.13 -2.85 -18.54
N TRP A 128 12.73 -2.71 -17.36
CA TRP A 128 12.39 -3.49 -16.16
C TRP A 128 10.92 -3.35 -15.70
N ASP A 129 10.32 -2.19 -15.95
CA ASP A 129 8.97 -1.79 -15.51
C ASP A 129 7.86 -2.17 -16.53
N GLN A 130 8.23 -2.60 -17.73
CA GLN A 130 7.30 -2.88 -18.81
C GLN A 130 6.49 -4.18 -18.61
N ARG A 131 5.35 -4.29 -19.30
CA ARG A 131 4.59 -5.55 -19.47
C ARG A 131 4.59 -5.95 -20.96
N PRO A 132 4.61 -7.26 -21.30
CA PRO A 132 4.69 -8.42 -20.40
C PRO A 132 6.02 -8.49 -19.65
N TYR A 133 6.07 -9.25 -18.55
CA TYR A 133 7.31 -9.46 -17.79
C TYR A 133 8.41 -10.02 -18.69
N ARG A 134 9.64 -9.55 -18.47
CA ARG A 134 10.78 -9.88 -19.32
C ARG A 134 11.66 -10.91 -18.65
N ALA A 135 12.02 -11.95 -19.38
CA ALA A 135 12.85 -13.05 -18.85
C ALA A 135 14.20 -12.57 -18.32
N HIS A 136 14.81 -11.56 -18.95
CA HIS A 136 16.08 -11.00 -18.48
C HIS A 136 15.96 -10.19 -17.18
N VAL A 137 14.80 -9.60 -16.90
CA VAL A 137 14.50 -8.93 -15.62
C VAL A 137 14.24 -9.98 -14.53
N GLN A 138 13.48 -11.02 -14.86
CA GLN A 138 13.23 -12.15 -13.96
C GLN A 138 14.51 -12.91 -13.57
N ALA A 139 15.47 -12.99 -14.49
CA ALA A 139 16.77 -13.62 -14.24
C ALA A 139 17.55 -12.95 -13.10
N ILE A 140 17.30 -11.66 -12.81
CA ILE A 140 17.94 -10.95 -11.70
C ILE A 140 17.52 -11.55 -10.36
N GLY A 141 16.20 -11.66 -10.12
CA GLY A 141 15.70 -12.23 -8.87
C GLY A 141 15.94 -13.73 -8.79
N ASP A 142 15.88 -14.45 -9.91
CA ASP A 142 16.21 -15.88 -9.94
C ASP A 142 17.68 -16.14 -9.54
N ALA A 143 18.61 -15.36 -10.09
CA ALA A 143 20.02 -15.46 -9.76
C ALA A 143 20.31 -15.04 -8.31
N TRP A 144 19.66 -13.99 -7.81
CA TRP A 144 19.75 -13.59 -6.41
C TRP A 144 19.28 -14.70 -5.46
N ARG A 145 18.09 -15.28 -5.73
CA ARG A 145 17.50 -16.36 -4.93
C ARG A 145 18.41 -17.59 -4.93
N ALA A 146 18.81 -18.05 -6.11
CA ALA A 146 19.61 -19.26 -6.28
C ALA A 146 21.00 -19.14 -5.62
N ALA A 147 21.58 -17.93 -5.62
CA ALA A 147 22.85 -17.68 -4.96
C ALA A 147 22.72 -17.50 -3.43
N GLY A 148 21.50 -17.35 -2.89
CA GLY A 148 21.27 -17.17 -1.46
C GLY A 148 22.02 -15.98 -0.87
N LYS A 149 22.17 -14.88 -1.64
CA LYS A 149 23.04 -13.74 -1.25
C LYS A 149 22.55 -12.97 -0.03
N SER A 150 21.24 -12.99 0.21
CA SER A 150 20.59 -12.36 1.35
C SER A 150 19.20 -12.95 1.57
N LEU A 151 18.61 -12.67 2.73
CA LEU A 151 17.22 -13.02 3.03
C LEU A 151 16.25 -12.28 2.09
N ALA A 152 16.51 -10.99 1.86
CA ALA A 152 15.62 -10.12 1.12
C ALA A 152 16.34 -9.31 0.04
N LEU A 153 15.61 -8.99 -1.03
CA LEU A 153 16.04 -8.08 -2.10
C LEU A 153 15.04 -6.95 -2.22
N ARG A 154 15.52 -5.72 -2.03
CA ARG A 154 14.78 -4.49 -2.32
C ARG A 154 14.86 -4.17 -3.79
N VAL A 155 13.69 -4.00 -4.40
CA VAL A 155 13.50 -3.69 -5.81
C VAL A 155 12.50 -2.54 -5.95
N PRO A 156 12.59 -1.70 -7.00
CA PRO A 156 11.60 -0.65 -7.21
C PRO A 156 10.21 -1.22 -7.55
N SER A 157 9.15 -0.50 -7.17
CA SER A 157 7.79 -0.81 -7.65
C SER A 157 7.57 -0.20 -9.04
N ALA A 158 7.09 -1.00 -9.98
CA ALA A 158 6.71 -0.50 -11.30
C ALA A 158 5.37 0.26 -11.30
N LEU A 159 4.57 0.12 -10.24
CA LEU A 159 3.29 0.82 -10.10
C LEU A 159 3.45 2.19 -9.45
N CYS A 160 4.44 2.34 -8.58
CA CYS A 160 4.80 3.59 -7.94
C CYS A 160 6.34 3.72 -7.89
N PRO A 161 6.96 4.45 -8.83
CA PRO A 161 8.43 4.51 -8.95
C PRO A 161 9.17 5.04 -7.71
N ASP A 162 8.49 5.83 -6.88
CA ASP A 162 9.05 6.35 -5.62
C ASP A 162 8.93 5.36 -4.44
N GLU A 163 8.26 4.22 -4.65
CA GLU A 163 8.15 3.14 -3.68
C GLU A 163 9.02 1.92 -4.06
N CYS A 164 9.20 1.02 -3.09
CA CYS A 164 9.94 -0.21 -3.27
C CYS A 164 9.14 -1.42 -2.78
N ASN A 165 9.36 -2.53 -3.46
CA ASN A 165 8.96 -3.85 -3.03
C ASN A 165 10.15 -4.60 -2.42
N ILE A 166 9.83 -5.60 -1.60
CA ILE A 166 10.81 -6.50 -1.00
C ILE A 166 10.45 -7.92 -1.43
N LEU A 167 11.41 -8.58 -2.08
CA LEU A 167 11.38 -10.00 -2.39
C LEU A 167 12.02 -10.74 -1.22
N ILE A 168 11.35 -11.76 -0.69
CA ILE A 168 11.88 -12.56 0.41
C ILE A 168 12.15 -13.98 -0.08
N ASN A 169 13.34 -14.49 0.22
CA ASN A 169 13.75 -15.84 -0.10
C ASN A 169 13.45 -16.78 1.09
N PRO A 170 12.40 -17.62 1.01
CA PRO A 170 12.05 -18.57 2.07
C PRO A 170 13.09 -19.69 2.26
N GLU A 171 13.95 -19.93 1.26
CA GLU A 171 15.00 -20.95 1.32
C GLU A 171 16.29 -20.42 1.99
N HIS A 172 16.37 -19.12 2.30
CA HIS A 172 17.56 -18.53 2.90
C HIS A 172 17.71 -18.92 4.39
N PRO A 173 18.91 -19.24 4.90
CA PRO A 173 19.11 -19.64 6.30
C PRO A 173 18.61 -18.63 7.34
N HIS A 174 18.68 -17.34 7.03
CA HIS A 174 18.19 -16.26 7.90
C HIS A 174 16.67 -16.05 7.82
N PHE A 175 15.92 -16.90 7.12
CA PHE A 175 14.45 -16.77 7.04
C PHE A 175 13.77 -16.80 8.41
N ALA A 176 14.38 -17.49 9.39
CA ALA A 176 13.94 -17.48 10.79
C ALA A 176 14.00 -16.07 11.45
N HIS A 177 14.71 -15.10 10.88
CA HIS A 177 14.75 -13.71 11.35
C HIS A 177 13.53 -12.90 10.91
N LEU A 178 12.73 -13.41 9.96
CA LEU A 178 11.46 -12.81 9.58
C LEU A 178 10.42 -13.08 10.68
N VAL A 179 9.89 -12.01 11.26
CA VAL A 179 8.91 -12.10 12.35
C VAL A 179 7.60 -11.48 11.90
N VAL A 180 6.52 -12.24 11.92
CA VAL A 180 5.16 -11.71 11.70
C VAL A 180 4.79 -10.84 12.89
N VAL A 181 4.46 -9.59 12.62
CA VAL A 181 4.20 -8.55 13.62
C VAL A 181 2.70 -8.41 13.85
N ARG A 182 1.92 -8.38 12.77
CA ARG A 182 0.49 -8.11 12.84
C ARG A 182 -0.22 -8.72 11.64
N LEU A 183 -1.38 -9.31 11.90
CA LEU A 183 -2.36 -9.67 10.88
C LEU A 183 -3.64 -8.91 11.23
N HIS A 184 -4.17 -8.12 10.31
CA HIS A 184 -5.43 -7.44 10.55
C HIS A 184 -6.32 -7.41 9.29
N PRO A 185 -7.65 -7.47 9.45
CA PRO A 185 -8.56 -7.31 8.34
C PRO A 185 -8.33 -5.99 7.59
N VAL A 186 -8.53 -6.02 6.27
CA VAL A 186 -8.52 -4.84 5.41
C VAL A 186 -9.64 -4.94 4.39
N THR A 187 -10.22 -3.80 4.04
CA THR A 187 -11.26 -3.69 3.01
C THR A 187 -10.73 -2.83 1.88
N VAL A 188 -10.99 -3.23 0.64
CA VAL A 188 -10.76 -2.37 -0.52
C VAL A 188 -11.87 -1.33 -0.57
N ASP A 189 -11.50 -0.05 -0.50
CA ASP A 189 -12.43 1.06 -0.62
C ASP A 189 -13.10 1.07 -2.00
N GLU A 190 -14.42 1.27 -2.04
CA GLU A 190 -15.22 1.25 -3.27
C GLU A 190 -14.76 2.30 -4.29
N ARG A 191 -14.17 3.42 -3.84
CA ARG A 191 -13.66 4.47 -4.73
C ARG A 191 -12.46 4.03 -5.57
N ILE A 192 -11.78 2.96 -5.18
CA ILE A 192 -10.60 2.42 -5.88
C ILE A 192 -11.04 1.50 -7.03
N ARG A 193 -12.26 0.97 -6.98
CA ARG A 193 -12.74 -0.09 -7.87
C ARG A 193 -14.05 0.34 -8.53
N THR A 194 -13.96 1.24 -9.51
CA THR A 194 -15.05 1.63 -10.43
C THR A 194 -14.98 0.89 -11.75
#